data_AF-A0A533XAH9-F1
#
_entry.id   AF-A0A533XAH9-F1
#
_cell.length_a   1.000
_cell.length_b   1.000
_cell.length_c   1.000
_cell.angle_alpha   90.00
_cell.angle_beta   90.00
_cell.angle_gamma   90.00
#
_symmetry.space_group_name_H-M   'P 1'
#
loop_
_entity.id
_entity.type
_entity.pdbx_description
1 polymer ?
#
loop_
_entity_poly.entity_id
_entity_poly.type
_entity_poly.pdbx_seq_one_letter_code
_entity_poly.pdbx_strand_id
1 'polypeptide(L)'
;MKQGTSKNKELEIRLRELMYSLYLLRQSLLTKVGIAISGTVMVLALLAPVVAPYSPTTPNFAVKLQPPTFAHVLGTDQFGFDIFSRVLFAYRLDLEIAFAVVILGVTFGVLLGAFAGYTGGKTDEALMRVTDIFFSVPSLILALAVAAVLGRTFNGLVTALAITWWPSYARLIRGEVLTQKGK
;
A
#
# COMPACT_ATOMS: atom_id res chain seq x y z
N MET A 1 17.63 2.06 41.12
CA MET A 1 18.42 3.11 40.42
C MET A 1 19.06 2.67 39.08
N LYS A 2 19.12 1.39 38.68
CA LYS A 2 19.79 0.93 37.43
C LYS A 2 18.94 0.96 36.14
N GLN A 3 17.62 1.23 36.21
CA GLN A 3 16.74 1.20 35.03
C GLN A 3 16.82 2.46 34.14
N GLY A 4 17.21 3.62 34.69
CA GLY A 4 17.27 4.88 33.93
C GLY A 4 18.41 4.96 32.92
N THR A 5 19.56 4.35 33.22
CA THR A 5 20.75 4.35 32.35
C THR A 5 20.62 3.45 31.13
N SER A 6 19.87 2.34 31.22
CA SER A 6 19.62 1.44 30.08
C SER A 6 18.71 2.09 29.03
N LYS A 7 17.66 2.80 29.48
CA LYS A 7 16.68 3.43 28.60
C LYS A 7 17.27 4.61 27.82
N ASN A 8 18.14 5.39 28.45
CA ASN A 8 18.85 6.50 27.80
C ASN A 8 19.83 5.99 26.73
N LYS A 9 20.54 4.89 27.01
CA LYS A 9 21.48 4.29 26.05
C LYS A 9 20.76 3.72 24.81
N GLU A 10 19.59 3.12 24.99
CA GLU A 10 18.75 2.66 23.87
C GLU A 10 18.20 3.83 23.04
N LEU A 11 17.76 4.90 23.71
CA LEU A 11 17.33 6.13 23.04
C LEU A 11 18.47 6.76 22.21
N GLU A 12 19.69 6.84 22.75
CA GLU A 12 20.86 7.34 22.02
C GLU A 12 21.19 6.49 20.79
N ILE A 13 21.09 5.17 20.90
CA ILE A 13 21.30 4.25 19.76
C ILE A 13 20.24 4.48 18.68
N ARG A 14 18.96 4.52 19.06
CA ARG A 14 17.86 4.78 18.12
C ARG A 14 17.99 6.14 17.46
N LEU A 15 18.35 7.18 18.23
CA LEU A 15 18.57 8.54 17.70
C LEU A 15 19.72 8.57 16.70
N ARG A 16 20.82 7.86 16.99
CA ARG A 16 21.96 7.76 16.07
C ARG A 16 21.58 7.02 14.79
N GLU A 17 20.81 5.93 14.86
CA GLU A 17 20.28 5.22 13.70
C GLU A 17 19.33 6.10 12.88
N LEU A 18 18.44 6.85 13.53
CA LEU A 18 17.52 7.79 12.89
C LEU A 18 18.27 8.90 12.16
N MET A 19 19.30 9.47 12.79
CA MET A 19 20.19 10.46 12.18
C MET A 19 20.97 9.88 11.00
N TYR A 20 21.45 8.64 11.12
CA TYR A 20 22.14 7.94 10.02
C TYR A 20 21.22 7.67 8.84
N SER A 21 19.98 7.25 9.13
CA SER A 21 18.92 7.05 8.14
C SER A 21 18.62 8.35 7.40
N LEU A 22 18.39 9.44 8.14
CA LEU A 22 18.14 10.77 7.58
C LEU A 22 19.33 11.30 6.77
N TYR A 23 20.56 11.00 7.20
CA TYR A 23 21.77 11.34 6.47
C TYR A 23 21.85 10.58 5.13
N LEU A 24 21.59 9.27 5.14
CA LEU A 24 21.54 8.43 3.93
C LEU A 24 20.46 8.88 2.94
N LEU A 25 19.29 9.32 3.45
CA LEU A 25 18.22 9.88 2.60
C LEU A 25 18.66 11.12 1.80
N ARG A 26 19.64 11.88 2.31
CA ARG A 26 20.18 13.08 1.65
C ARG A 26 21.40 12.84 0.76
N GLN A 27 22.00 11.65 0.84
CA GLN A 27 23.21 11.32 0.08
C GLN A 27 22.88 10.87 -1.34
N SER A 28 21.82 10.07 -1.53
CA SER A 28 21.51 9.47 -2.83
C SER A 28 20.56 10.34 -3.66
N LEU A 29 20.86 10.51 -4.96
CA LEU A 29 19.99 11.20 -5.90
C LEU A 29 18.66 10.43 -6.07
N LEU A 30 18.74 9.10 -6.14
CA LEU A 30 17.57 8.23 -6.30
C LEU A 30 16.57 8.39 -5.15
N THR A 31 17.05 8.46 -3.90
CA THR A 31 16.18 8.66 -2.74
C THR A 31 15.51 10.03 -2.77
N LYS A 32 16.23 11.09 -3.13
CA LYS A 32 15.65 12.44 -3.30
C LYS A 32 14.55 12.46 -4.35
N VAL A 33 14.81 11.84 -5.50
CA VAL A 33 13.84 11.74 -6.60
C VAL A 33 12.61 10.95 -6.16
N GLY A 34 12.80 9.81 -5.49
CA GLY A 34 11.69 8.99 -4.99
C GLY A 34 10.81 9.73 -3.96
N ILE A 35 11.43 10.46 -3.03
CA ILE A 35 10.72 11.30 -2.06
C ILE A 35 9.98 12.44 -2.77
N ALA A 36 10.62 13.09 -3.75
CA ALA A 36 10.00 14.19 -4.50
C ALA A 36 8.77 13.71 -5.29
N ILE A 37 8.87 12.57 -5.99
CA ILE A 37 7.75 11.98 -6.74
C ILE A 37 6.61 11.60 -5.79
N SER A 38 6.91 10.83 -4.75
CA SER A 38 5.89 10.35 -3.79
C SER A 38 5.23 11.51 -3.07
N GLY A 39 6.01 12.50 -2.63
CA GLY A 39 5.51 13.71 -1.99
C GLY A 39 4.62 14.52 -2.94
N THR A 40 4.99 14.65 -4.21
CA THR A 40 4.17 15.35 -5.21
C THR A 40 2.85 14.64 -5.42
N VAL A 41 2.84 13.32 -5.60
CA VAL A 41 1.61 12.53 -5.73
C VAL A 41 0.71 12.70 -4.50
N MET A 42 1.28 12.66 -3.30
CA MET A 42 0.53 12.81 -2.05
C MET A 42 -0.08 14.21 -1.91
N VAL A 43 0.66 15.27 -2.28
CA VAL A 43 0.14 16.65 -2.30
C VAL A 43 -0.96 16.79 -3.35
N LEU A 44 -0.76 16.28 -4.56
CA LEU A 44 -1.76 16.33 -5.63
C LEU A 44 -3.03 15.55 -5.28
N ALA A 45 -2.91 14.40 -4.62
CA ALA A 45 -4.05 13.61 -4.16
C ALA A 45 -4.91 14.37 -3.14
N LEU A 46 -4.27 15.05 -2.17
CA LEU A 46 -4.96 15.85 -1.16
C LEU A 46 -5.61 17.09 -1.77
N LEU A 47 -4.93 17.74 -2.72
CA LEU A 47 -5.40 18.94 -3.39
C LEU A 47 -6.28 18.65 -4.62
N ALA A 48 -6.54 17.39 -4.96
CA ALA A 48 -7.32 17.00 -6.14
C ALA A 48 -8.67 17.74 -6.26
N PRO A 49 -9.48 17.92 -5.19
CA PRO A 49 -10.75 18.65 -5.30
C PRO A 49 -10.62 20.13 -5.67
N VAL A 50 -9.45 20.72 -5.46
CA VAL A 50 -9.17 22.14 -5.73
C VAL A 50 -8.40 22.31 -7.05
N VAL A 51 -7.52 21.35 -7.37
CA VAL A 51 -6.64 21.42 -8.55
C VAL A 51 -7.31 20.85 -9.80
N ALA A 52 -8.27 19.94 -9.66
CA ALA A 52 -8.95 19.35 -10.80
C ALA A 52 -9.86 20.39 -11.50
N PRO A 53 -9.66 20.65 -12.80
CA PRO A 53 -10.46 21.63 -13.53
C PRO A 53 -11.90 21.16 -13.80
N TYR A 54 -12.13 19.85 -13.85
CA TYR A 54 -13.45 19.27 -14.12
C TYR A 54 -13.82 18.20 -13.09
N SER A 55 -15.11 17.93 -12.99
CA SER A 55 -15.62 16.87 -12.11
C SER A 55 -15.21 15.48 -12.65
N PRO A 56 -14.67 14.59 -11.81
CA PRO A 56 -14.19 13.27 -12.22
C PRO A 56 -15.32 12.28 -12.50
N THR A 57 -16.55 12.57 -12.06
CA THR A 57 -17.71 11.66 -12.12
C THR A 57 -18.77 12.10 -13.12
N THR A 58 -18.67 13.31 -13.67
CA THR A 58 -19.64 13.83 -14.64
C THR A 58 -19.04 13.88 -16.04
N PRO A 59 -19.48 13.03 -16.98
CA PRO A 59 -18.98 13.05 -18.34
C PRO A 59 -19.56 14.24 -19.13
N ASN A 60 -18.78 14.79 -20.05
CA ASN A 60 -19.27 15.71 -21.07
C ASN A 60 -19.27 15.03 -22.45
N PHE A 61 -20.45 14.59 -22.88
CA PHE A 61 -20.60 13.83 -24.13
C PHE A 61 -20.30 14.63 -25.41
N ALA A 62 -20.22 15.97 -25.33
CA ALA A 62 -19.88 16.80 -26.49
C ALA A 62 -18.38 16.78 -26.82
N VAL A 63 -17.54 16.41 -25.85
CA VAL A 63 -16.08 16.43 -25.97
C VAL A 63 -15.49 15.03 -25.92
N LYS A 64 -16.11 14.02 -26.51
CA LYS A 64 -15.57 12.64 -26.51
C LYS A 64 -14.31 12.51 -27.36
N LEU A 65 -13.35 11.70 -26.89
CA LEU A 65 -12.12 11.35 -27.62
C LEU A 65 -11.36 12.57 -28.16
N GLN A 66 -11.41 13.69 -27.43
CA GLN A 66 -10.64 14.87 -27.81
C GLN A 66 -9.16 14.65 -27.51
N PRO A 67 -8.27 15.02 -28.44
CA PRO A 67 -6.83 15.02 -28.16
C PRO A 67 -6.51 16.04 -27.06
N PRO A 68 -5.27 16.02 -26.52
CA PRO A 68 -4.81 17.04 -25.58
C PRO A 68 -5.02 18.46 -26.11
N THR A 69 -5.66 19.31 -25.31
CA THR A 69 -5.89 20.73 -25.60
C THR A 69 -5.62 21.57 -24.35
N PHE A 70 -5.53 22.89 -24.49
CA PHE A 70 -5.41 23.78 -23.33
C PHE A 70 -6.61 23.67 -22.37
N ALA A 71 -7.79 23.35 -22.89
CA ALA A 71 -8.98 23.12 -22.06
C ALA A 71 -8.95 21.75 -21.37
N HIS A 72 -8.46 20.72 -22.06
CA HIS A 72 -8.32 19.35 -21.56
C HIS A 72 -6.87 18.90 -21.70
N VAL A 73 -6.04 19.17 -20.69
CA VAL A 73 -4.57 19.05 -20.74
C VAL A 73 -4.10 17.66 -21.19
N LEU A 74 -4.81 16.60 -20.78
CA LEU A 74 -4.54 15.22 -21.19
C LEU A 74 -5.57 14.66 -22.18
N GLY A 75 -6.46 15.50 -22.69
CA GLY A 75 -7.59 15.10 -23.52
C GLY A 75 -8.72 14.46 -22.73
N THR A 76 -9.64 13.84 -23.46
CA THR A 76 -10.84 13.21 -22.90
C THR A 76 -10.98 11.77 -23.37
N ASP A 77 -11.68 10.96 -22.58
CA ASP A 77 -11.90 9.55 -22.90
C ASP A 77 -13.12 9.31 -23.82
N GLN A 78 -13.40 8.04 -24.10
CA GLN A 78 -14.53 7.60 -24.94
C GLN A 78 -15.91 7.99 -24.42
N PHE A 79 -16.02 8.29 -23.12
CA PHE A 79 -17.26 8.73 -22.48
C PHE A 79 -17.30 10.25 -22.31
N GLY A 80 -16.21 10.96 -22.61
CA GLY A 80 -16.10 12.42 -22.46
C GLY A 80 -15.69 12.85 -21.06
N PHE A 81 -15.05 11.97 -20.29
CA PHE A 81 -14.41 12.39 -19.04
C PHE A 81 -13.06 13.05 -19.31
N ASP A 82 -12.76 14.11 -18.57
CA ASP A 82 -11.43 14.74 -18.56
C ASP A 82 -10.40 13.82 -17.90
N ILE A 83 -9.37 13.43 -18.64
CA ILE A 83 -8.38 12.44 -18.18
C ILE A 83 -7.53 13.02 -17.04
N PHE A 84 -7.15 14.30 -17.12
CA PHE A 84 -6.32 14.95 -16.11
C PHE A 84 -7.00 14.98 -14.73
N SER A 85 -8.25 15.43 -14.68
CA SER A 85 -9.06 15.45 -13.47
C SER A 85 -9.24 14.05 -12.88
N ARG A 86 -9.46 13.04 -13.73
CA ARG A 86 -9.58 11.64 -13.28
C ARG A 86 -8.27 11.09 -12.71
N VAL A 87 -7.12 11.46 -13.26
CA VAL A 87 -5.81 11.04 -12.73
C VAL A 87 -5.57 11.64 -11.34
N LEU A 88 -5.89 12.93 -11.13
CA LEU A 88 -5.74 13.57 -9.82
C LEU A 88 -6.62 12.91 -8.75
N PHE A 89 -7.88 12.61 -9.08
CA PHE A 89 -8.77 11.90 -8.17
C PHE A 89 -8.38 10.43 -8.00
N ALA A 90 -7.79 9.79 -9.02
CA ALA A 90 -7.25 8.44 -8.90
C ALA A 90 -6.12 8.38 -7.86
N TYR A 91 -5.23 9.37 -7.80
CA TYR A 91 -4.19 9.42 -6.76
C TYR A 91 -4.78 9.40 -5.35
N ARG A 92 -5.90 10.09 -5.13
CA ARG A 92 -6.61 10.06 -3.85
C ARG A 92 -7.20 8.68 -3.55
N LEU A 93 -7.91 8.11 -4.51
CA LEU A 93 -8.51 6.79 -4.36
C LEU A 93 -7.46 5.70 -4.12
N ASP A 94 -6.34 5.75 -4.85
CA ASP A 94 -5.23 4.80 -4.73
C ASP A 94 -4.58 4.87 -3.35
N LEU A 95 -4.41 6.08 -2.77
CA LEU A 95 -3.91 6.24 -1.40
C LEU A 95 -4.89 5.67 -0.36
N GLU A 96 -6.19 5.92 -0.52
CA GLU A 96 -7.23 5.38 0.37
C GLU A 96 -7.25 3.83 0.31
N ILE A 97 -7.18 3.25 -0.89
CA ILE A 97 -7.11 1.80 -1.11
C ILE A 97 -5.82 1.24 -0.50
N ALA A 98 -4.67 1.82 -0.83
CA ALA A 98 -3.38 1.34 -0.34
C ALA A 98 -3.33 1.31 1.19
N PHE A 99 -3.82 2.38 1.84
CA PHE A 99 -3.87 2.45 3.29
C PHE A 99 -4.78 1.38 3.89
N ALA A 100 -5.99 1.20 3.35
CA ALA A 100 -6.93 0.20 3.83
C ALA A 100 -6.40 -1.24 3.65
N VAL A 101 -5.85 -1.54 2.48
CA VAL A 101 -5.27 -2.87 2.17
C VAL A 101 -4.10 -3.18 3.08
N VAL A 102 -3.19 -2.23 3.31
CA VAL A 102 -2.04 -2.42 4.20
C VAL A 102 -2.50 -2.65 5.62
N ILE A 103 -3.44 -1.87 6.15
CA ILE A 103 -3.95 -2.07 7.52
C ILE A 103 -4.54 -3.46 7.68
N LEU A 104 -5.40 -3.89 6.75
CA LEU A 104 -6.04 -5.20 6.81
C LEU A 104 -5.00 -6.31 6.66
N GLY A 105 -4.17 -6.25 5.62
CA GLY A 105 -3.15 -7.25 5.32
C GLY A 105 -2.13 -7.41 6.45
N VAL A 106 -1.67 -6.30 7.03
CA VAL A 106 -0.76 -6.32 8.19
C VAL A 106 -1.48 -6.87 9.41
N THR A 107 -2.70 -6.42 9.71
CA THR A 107 -3.43 -6.90 10.90
C THR A 107 -3.63 -8.41 10.85
N PHE A 108 -4.19 -8.95 9.75
CA PHE A 108 -4.39 -10.38 9.61
C PHE A 108 -3.07 -11.14 9.51
N GLY A 109 -2.12 -10.65 8.73
CA GLY A 109 -0.82 -11.27 8.58
C GLY A 109 -0.05 -11.35 9.89
N VAL A 110 0.00 -10.27 10.67
CA VAL A 110 0.66 -10.24 11.99
C VAL A 110 0.00 -11.23 12.94
N LEU A 111 -1.33 -11.22 13.05
CA LEU A 111 -2.05 -12.13 13.96
C LEU A 111 -1.80 -13.59 13.59
N LEU A 112 -1.96 -13.95 12.31
CA LEU A 112 -1.79 -15.30 11.81
C LEU A 112 -0.33 -15.77 11.87
N GLY A 113 0.61 -14.92 11.44
CA GLY A 113 2.04 -15.20 11.47
C GLY A 113 2.58 -15.36 12.89
N ALA A 114 2.17 -14.48 13.81
CA ALA A 114 2.56 -14.57 15.20
C ALA A 114 1.99 -15.83 15.86
N PHE A 115 0.73 -16.15 15.57
CA PHE A 115 0.09 -17.37 16.07
C PHE A 115 0.82 -18.63 15.59
N ALA A 116 1.07 -18.76 14.28
CA ALA A 116 1.82 -19.89 13.72
C ALA A 116 3.22 -20.03 14.32
N GLY A 117 3.99 -18.94 14.34
CA GLY A 117 5.35 -18.93 14.89
C GLY A 117 5.40 -19.28 16.39
N TYR A 118 4.40 -18.83 17.16
CA TYR A 118 4.32 -19.11 18.59
C TYR A 118 4.00 -20.59 18.85
N THR A 119 2.93 -21.11 18.22
CA THR A 119 2.48 -22.50 18.42
C THR A 119 3.45 -23.52 17.87
N GLY A 120 4.04 -23.26 16.70
CA GLY A 120 4.88 -24.23 15.98
C GLY A 120 4.12 -25.51 15.57
N GLY A 121 4.87 -26.53 15.16
CA GLY A 121 4.36 -27.87 14.88
C GLY A 121 3.35 -27.93 13.73
N LYS A 122 2.27 -28.71 13.91
CA LYS A 122 1.25 -28.95 12.87
C LYS A 122 0.45 -27.70 12.50
N THR A 123 0.17 -26.82 13.47
CA THR A 123 -0.60 -25.59 13.23
C THR A 123 0.18 -24.62 12.35
N ASP A 124 1.48 -24.49 12.63
CA ASP A 124 2.40 -23.73 11.82
C ASP A 124 2.47 -24.29 10.38
N GLU A 125 2.69 -25.60 10.25
CA GLU A 125 2.71 -26.26 8.94
C GLU A 125 1.41 -26.01 8.16
N ALA A 126 0.25 -26.24 8.77
CA ALA A 126 -1.05 -26.03 8.12
C ALA A 126 -1.23 -24.58 7.62
N LEU A 127 -0.88 -23.58 8.45
CA LEU A 127 -1.01 -22.18 8.05
C LEU A 127 -0.02 -21.77 6.96
N MET A 128 1.19 -22.36 6.97
CA MET A 128 2.16 -22.17 5.90
C MET A 128 1.71 -22.85 4.59
N ARG A 129 1.03 -24.00 4.65
CA ARG A 129 0.40 -24.60 3.46
C ARG A 129 -0.67 -23.69 2.87
N VAL A 130 -1.51 -23.08 3.71
CA VAL A 130 -2.50 -22.09 3.23
C VAL A 130 -1.78 -20.95 2.53
N THR A 131 -0.75 -20.36 3.16
CA THR A 131 0.09 -19.32 2.55
C THR A 131 0.68 -19.74 1.20
N ASP A 132 1.18 -20.97 1.08
CA ASP A 132 1.75 -21.50 -0.16
C ASP A 132 0.70 -21.63 -1.28
N ILE A 133 -0.57 -21.94 -0.95
CA ILE A 133 -1.67 -21.94 -1.93
C ILE A 133 -1.86 -20.53 -2.51
N PHE A 134 -1.83 -19.49 -1.68
CA PHE A 134 -1.93 -18.10 -2.17
C PHE A 134 -0.76 -17.74 -3.10
N PHE A 135 0.46 -18.18 -2.78
CA PHE A 135 1.63 -17.92 -3.62
C PHE A 135 1.71 -18.78 -4.89
N SER A 136 0.93 -19.85 -4.98
CA SER A 136 0.85 -20.67 -6.21
C SER A 136 0.17 -19.94 -7.37
N VAL A 137 -0.63 -18.91 -7.07
CA VAL A 137 -1.33 -18.10 -8.07
C VAL A 137 -0.69 -16.71 -8.11
N PRO A 138 -0.42 -16.14 -9.29
CA PRO A 138 0.03 -14.76 -9.39
C PRO A 138 -0.95 -13.81 -8.69
N SER A 139 -0.44 -12.99 -7.76
CA SER A 139 -1.26 -12.15 -6.87
C SER A 139 -2.24 -11.25 -7.61
N LEU A 140 -1.83 -10.69 -8.75
CA LEU A 140 -2.69 -9.88 -9.61
C LEU A 140 -3.88 -10.68 -10.14
N ILE A 141 -3.64 -11.90 -10.63
CA ILE A 141 -4.70 -12.77 -11.18
C ILE A 141 -5.68 -13.16 -10.08
N LEU A 142 -5.17 -13.54 -8.91
CA LEU A 142 -6.00 -13.89 -7.76
C LEU A 142 -6.85 -12.70 -7.29
N ALA A 143 -6.26 -11.50 -7.21
CA ALA A 143 -6.98 -10.29 -6.84
C ALA A 143 -8.09 -9.96 -7.85
N LEU A 144 -7.81 -10.09 -9.15
CA LEU A 144 -8.82 -9.88 -10.20
C LEU A 144 -9.95 -10.92 -10.13
N ALA A 145 -9.63 -12.19 -9.88
CA ALA A 145 -10.63 -13.24 -9.73
C ALA A 145 -11.55 -12.99 -8.53
N VAL A 146 -10.98 -12.61 -7.37
CA VAL A 146 -11.77 -12.27 -6.18
C VAL A 146 -12.59 -11.00 -6.42
N ALA A 147 -12.01 -9.97 -7.03
CA ALA A 147 -12.71 -8.73 -7.35
C ALA A 147 -13.87 -8.94 -8.33
N ALA A 148 -13.74 -9.88 -9.28
CA ALA A 148 -14.81 -10.22 -10.20
C ALA A 148 -16.04 -10.82 -9.48
N VAL A 149 -15.82 -11.60 -8.42
CA VAL A 149 -16.90 -12.17 -7.59
C VAL A 149 -17.51 -11.12 -6.65
N LEU A 150 -16.68 -10.27 -6.04
CA LEU A 150 -17.12 -9.22 -5.11
C LEU A 150 -17.77 -8.01 -5.80
N GLY A 151 -17.64 -7.92 -7.12
CA GLY A 151 -18.16 -6.83 -7.93
C GLY A 151 -17.30 -5.56 -7.90
N ARG A 152 -17.64 -4.61 -8.78
CA ARG A 152 -16.87 -3.39 -9.00
C ARG A 152 -17.21 -2.30 -7.96
N THR A 153 -16.88 -2.56 -6.71
CA THR A 153 -17.06 -1.61 -5.59
C THR A 153 -15.73 -1.30 -4.91
N PHE A 154 -15.64 -0.14 -4.25
CA PHE A 154 -14.47 0.22 -3.44
C PHE A 154 -14.15 -0.87 -2.41
N ASN A 155 -15.15 -1.31 -1.65
CA ASN A 155 -14.99 -2.35 -0.64
C ASN A 155 -14.60 -3.70 -1.25
N GLY A 156 -15.15 -4.07 -2.41
CA GLY A 156 -14.80 -5.29 -3.12
C GLY A 156 -13.33 -5.31 -3.53
N LEU A 157 -12.81 -4.20 -4.06
CA LEU A 157 -11.41 -4.07 -4.45
C LEU A 157 -10.47 -4.14 -3.24
N VAL A 158 -10.76 -3.40 -2.17
CA VAL A 158 -9.97 -3.40 -0.93
C VAL A 158 -9.92 -4.81 -0.33
N THR A 159 -11.06 -5.50 -0.27
CA THR A 159 -11.16 -6.85 0.27
C THR A 159 -10.39 -7.85 -0.58
N ALA A 160 -10.52 -7.78 -1.91
CA ALA A 160 -9.79 -8.65 -2.83
C ALA A 160 -8.27 -8.50 -2.69
N LEU A 161 -7.78 -7.27 -2.58
CA LEU A 161 -6.35 -7.00 -2.38
C LEU A 161 -5.87 -7.45 -0.99
N ALA A 162 -6.64 -7.18 0.07
CA ALA A 162 -6.27 -7.59 1.43
C ALA A 162 -6.16 -9.13 1.56
N ILE A 163 -7.10 -9.87 0.96
CA ILE A 163 -7.10 -11.35 0.94
C ILE A 163 -5.87 -11.92 0.22
N THR A 164 -5.30 -11.18 -0.74
CA THR A 164 -4.14 -11.68 -1.49
C THR A 164 -2.80 -11.29 -0.88
N TRP A 165 -2.75 -10.25 -0.05
CA TRP A 165 -1.47 -9.69 0.46
C TRP A 165 -1.12 -10.10 1.90
N TRP A 166 -2.09 -10.53 2.71
CA TRP A 166 -1.83 -11.01 4.08
C TRP A 166 -0.75 -12.12 4.22
N PRO A 167 -0.58 -13.08 3.26
CA PRO A 167 0.35 -14.19 3.48
C PRO A 167 1.82 -13.76 3.57
N SER A 168 2.19 -12.71 2.82
CA SER A 168 3.53 -12.11 2.88
C SER A 168 3.85 -11.57 4.28
N TYR A 169 2.90 -10.86 4.88
CA TYR A 169 3.04 -10.36 6.25
C TYR A 169 3.06 -11.49 7.28
N ALA A 170 2.24 -12.53 7.09
CA ALA A 170 2.24 -13.72 7.96
C ALA A 170 3.59 -14.44 7.97
N ARG A 171 4.19 -14.67 6.80
CA ARG A 171 5.50 -15.31 6.68
C ARG A 171 6.61 -14.47 7.32
N LEU A 172 6.58 -13.14 7.14
CA LEU A 172 7.54 -12.23 7.76
C LEU A 172 7.47 -12.30 9.29
N ILE A 173 6.28 -12.12 9.85
CA ILE A 173 6.09 -12.08 11.31
C ILE A 173 6.36 -13.44 11.95
N ARG A 174 5.98 -14.54 11.29
CA ARG A 174 6.35 -15.88 11.72
C ARG A 174 7.87 -16.01 11.86
N GLY A 175 8.64 -15.53 10.88
CA GLY A 175 10.10 -15.54 10.91
C GLY A 175 10.68 -14.79 12.10
N GLU A 176 10.11 -13.63 12.42
CA GLU A 176 10.48 -12.85 13.62
C GLU A 176 10.17 -13.60 14.91
N VAL A 177 8.98 -14.20 15.04
CA VAL A 177 8.61 -14.95 16.25
C VAL A 177 9.52 -16.16 16.45
N LEU A 178 9.84 -16.91 15.39
CA LEU A 178 10.77 -18.04 15.47
C LEU A 178 12.17 -17.59 15.88
N THR A 179 12.64 -16.44 15.35
CA THR A 179 13.94 -15.86 15.71
C THR A 179 14.01 -15.49 17.19
N GLN A 180 12.92 -14.97 17.77
CA GLN A 180 12.88 -14.65 19.19
C GLN A 180 12.73 -15.89 20.07
N LYS A 181 12.04 -16.94 19.60
CA LYS A 181 11.86 -18.21 20.32
C LYS A 181 13.13 -19.06 20.33
N GLY A 182 13.98 -18.93 19.31
CA GLY A 182 15.27 -19.61 19.20
C GLY A 182 16.41 -18.93 19.96
N LYS A 183 16.18 -17.74 20.53
CA LYS A 183 17.07 -17.07 21.49
C LYS A 183 16.76 -17.52 22.92
#